data_AF-A0A953NLI9-F1
#
_entry.id   AF-A0A953NLI9-F1
#
_cell.length_a   1.000
_cell.length_b   1.000
_cell.length_c   1.000
_cell.angle_alpha   90.00
_cell.angle_beta   90.00
_cell.angle_gamma   90.00
#
_symmetry.space_group_name_H-M   'P 1'
#
loop_
_entity.id
_entity.type
_entity.pdbx_description
1 polymer ?
#
loop_
_entity_poly.entity_id
_entity_poly.type
_entity_poly.pdbx_seq_one_letter_code
_entity_poly.pdbx_strand_id
1 'polypeptide(L)' 'MENNKKYLKVYTNSMMRYLTQKGFKFNNFKKTKIWYFERTPEIERVFEEYISKSKTSASAEDTNK' A
#
# COMPACT_ATOMS: atom_id res chain seq x y z
N MET A 1 24.64 -2.24 15.30
CA MET A 1 23.79 -3.05 14.41
C MET A 1 22.71 -2.14 13.85
N GLU A 2 22.95 -1.56 12.68
CA GLU A 2 21.94 -0.78 11.95
C GLU A 2 20.85 -1.74 11.49
N ASN A 3 19.71 -1.70 12.16
CA ASN A 3 18.52 -2.40 11.73
C ASN A 3 18.04 -1.76 10.42
N ASN A 4 18.52 -2.29 9.29
CA ASN A 4 18.03 -2.10 7.93
C ASN A 4 16.59 -2.67 7.81
N LYS A 5 15.69 -2.27 8.71
CA LYS A 5 14.27 -2.61 8.63
C LYS A 5 13.74 -1.96 7.36
N LYS A 6 13.60 -2.77 6.31
CA LYS A 6 12.96 -2.37 5.07
C LYS A 6 11.50 -2.13 5.41
N TYR A 7 11.03 -0.91 5.24
CA TYR A 7 9.62 -0.56 5.40
C TYR A 7 8.99 -0.36 4.03
N LEU A 8 7.73 -0.76 3.89
CA LEU A 8 6.90 -0.37 2.75
C LEU A 8 6.37 1.05 3.01
N LYS A 9 6.71 1.98 2.13
CA LYS A 9 6.25 3.37 2.20
C LYS A 9 4.95 3.51 1.44
N VAL A 10 3.91 3.97 2.12
CA VAL A 10 2.58 4.19 1.56
C VAL A 10 2.27 5.68 1.61
N TYR A 11 1.85 6.24 0.48
CA TYR A 11 1.65 7.68 0.29
C TYR A 11 0.17 8.07 0.14
N THR A 12 -0.73 7.09 -0.05
CA THR A 12 -2.15 7.33 -0.29
C THR A 12 -3.00 6.80 0.86
N ASN A 13 -4.01 7.59 1.26
CA ASN A 13 -4.95 7.21 2.31
C ASN A 13 -5.69 5.91 1.98
N SER A 14 -6.09 5.72 0.71
CA SER A 14 -6.83 4.54 0.26
C SER A 14 -6.02 3.26 0.42
N MET A 15 -4.73 3.28 0.03
CA MET A 15 -3.83 2.15 0.21
C MET A 15 -3.57 1.88 1.70
N MET A 16 -3.30 2.93 2.49
CA MET A 16 -3.10 2.78 3.94
C MET A 16 -4.33 2.13 4.59
N ARG A 17 -5.53 2.60 4.26
CA ARG A 17 -6.79 2.04 4.79
C ARG A 17 -6.99 0.59 4.36
N TYR A 18 -6.71 0.26 3.10
CA TYR A 18 -6.81 -1.10 2.58
C TYR A 18 -5.87 -2.08 3.32
N LEU A 19 -4.60 -1.70 3.50
CA LEU A 19 -3.64 -2.51 4.25
C LEU A 19 -4.03 -2.65 5.73
N THR A 20 -4.55 -1.59 6.34
CA THR A 20 -5.03 -1.63 7.72
C THR A 20 -6.25 -2.54 7.88
N GLN A 21 -7.18 -2.52 6.92
CA GLN A 21 -8.34 -3.43 6.88
C GLN A 21 -7.94 -4.90 6.74
N LYS A 22 -6.79 -5.18 6.12
CA LYS A 22 -6.20 -6.52 6.04
C LYS A 22 -5.46 -6.94 7.31
N GLY A 23 -5.37 -6.06 8.31
CA GLY A 23 -4.74 -6.34 9.60
C GLY A 23 -3.28 -5.89 9.71
N PHE A 24 -2.71 -5.25 8.69
CA PHE A 24 -1.34 -4.76 8.75
C PHE A 24 -1.24 -3.49 9.61
N LYS A 25 -0.22 -3.45 10.46
CA LYS A 25 0.07 -2.29 11.32
C LYS A 25 1.14 -1.43 10.66
N PHE A 26 1.03 -0.12 10.83
CA PHE A 26 2.02 0.85 10.37
C PHE A 26 2.47 1.75 11.51
N ASN A 27 3.70 2.26 11.40
CA ASN A 27 4.17 3.34 12.24
C ASN A 27 3.75 4.68 11.63
N ASN A 28 3.01 5.46 12.41
CA ASN A 28 2.44 6.73 11.96
C ASN A 28 3.48 7.85 12.15
N PHE A 29 4.14 8.27 11.07
CA PHE A 29 5.07 9.40 11.12
C PHE A 29 4.29 10.71 11.00
N LYS A 30 4.10 11.43 12.10
CA LYS A 30 3.26 12.65 12.16
C LYS A 30 3.74 13.84 11.30
N LYS A 31 4.97 13.81 10.76
CA LYS A 31 5.56 14.95 10.01
C LYS A 31 5.33 14.89 8.51
N THR A 32 5.06 13.72 7.95
CA THR A 32 4.82 13.53 6.51
C THR A 32 3.64 12.58 6.39
N LYS A 33 2.71 12.81 5.44
CA LYS A 33 1.59 11.88 5.18
C LYS A 33 2.09 10.58 4.52
N ILE A 34 3.09 9.95 5.12
CA ILE A 34 3.77 8.75 4.67
C ILE A 34 3.64 7.73 5.79
N TRP A 35 3.00 6.62 5.47
CA TRP A 35 2.82 5.50 6.38
C TRP A 35 3.87 4.45 6.10
N TYR A 36 4.53 3.99 7.16
CA TYR A 36 5.61 3.00 7.07
C TYR A 36 5.09 1.69 7.64
N PHE A 37 4.83 0.74 6.76
CA PHE A 37 4.46 -0.62 7.15
C PHE A 37 5.70 -1.50 7.21
N GLU A 38 5.70 -2.48 8.10
CA GLU A 38 6.74 -3.51 8.12
C GLU A 38 6.70 -4.29 6.80
N ARG A 39 7.84 -4.38 6.09
CA ARG A 39 7.90 -5.11 4.82
C ARG A 39 7.98 -6.59 5.09
N THR A 40 6.85 -7.26 4.91
CA THR A 40 6.73 -8.73 4.90
C THR A 40 6.35 -9.21 3.49
N PRO A 41 6.64 -10.47 3.12
CA PRO A 41 6.20 -11.02 1.84
C PRO A 41 4.67 -10.94 1.65
N GLU A 42 3.92 -11.01 2.75
CA GLU A 42 2.46 -10.92 2.74
C GLU A 42 1.97 -9.52 2.38
N ILE A 43 2.54 -8.46 3.00
CA ILE A 43 2.12 -7.10 2.68
C ILE A 43 2.51 -6.70 1.25
N GLU A 44 3.64 -7.20 0.75
CA GLU A 44 4.05 -6.99 -0.64
C GLU A 44 3.04 -7.60 -1.61
N ARG A 45 2.61 -8.84 -1.37
CA ARG A 45 1.57 -9.50 -2.17
C ARG A 45 0.25 -8.73 -2.15
N VAL A 46 -0.17 -8.27 -0.99
CA VAL A 46 -1.43 -7.50 -0.83
C VAL A 46 -1.32 -6.11 -1.47
N PHE A 47 -0.16 -5.47 -1.36
CA PHE A 47 0.13 -4.19 -2.02
C PHE A 47 0.09 -4.35 -3.54
N GLU A 48 0.74 -5.37 -4.10
CA GLU A 48 0.69 -5.67 -5.53
C GLU A 48 -0.72 -5.99 -6.01
N GLU A 49 -1.51 -6.75 -5.24
CA GLU A 49 -2.91 -7.01 -5.54
C GLU A 49 -3.73 -5.72 -5.66
N TYR A 50 -3.56 -4.78 -4.72
CA TYR A 50 -4.24 -3.49 -4.76
C TYR A 50 -3.83 -2.68 -6.00
N ILE A 51 -2.53 -2.59 -6.30
CA ILE A 51 -2.03 -1.86 -7.47
C ILE A 51 -2.53 -2.49 -8.76
N SER A 52 -2.53 -3.82 -8.85
CA SER A 52 -3.05 -4.56 -10.00
C SER A 52 -4.53 -4.26 -10.22
N LYS A 53 -5.37 -4.40 -9.18
CA LYS A 53 -6.81 -4.09 -9.24
C LYS A 53 -7.07 -2.63 -9.59
N SER A 54 -6.29 -1.70 -9.02
CA SER A 54 -6.42 -0.27 -9.30
C SER A 54 -6.02 0.10 -10.72
N LYS A 55 -5.11 -0.65 -11.35
CA LYS A 55 -4.80 -0.51 -12.79
C LYS A 55 -5.92 -1.08 -13.65
N THR A 56 -6.55 -2.18 -13.24
CA THR A 56 -7.68 -2.77 -13.98
C THR A 56 -8.89 -1.84 -14.03
N SER A 57 -9.15 -1.06 -12.97
CA SER A 57 -10.25 -0.07 -12.98
C SER A 57 -9.93 1.21 -13.77
N ALA A 58 -8.66 1.52 -14.05
CA ALA A 58 -8.29 2.63 -14.93
C ALA A 58 -8.37 2.29 -16.43
N SER A 59 -8.56 1.02 -16.78
CA SER A 59 -8.70 0.55 -18.17
C SER A 59 -10.12 0.12 -18.53
N ALA A 60 -11.11 0.38 -17.68
CA ALA A 60 -12.51 -0.02 -17.88
C ALA A 60 -13.43 1.12 -18.41
N GLU A 61 -12.86 2.26 -18.82
CA GLU A 61 -13.61 3.40 -19.42
C GLU A 61 -13.05 3.83 -20.79
N ASP A 62 -12.62 2.90 -21.63
CA ASP A 62 -12.29 3.22 -23.03
C ASP A 62 -12.76 2.11 -23.97
N THR A 63 -14.05 1.77 -23.90
CA THR A 63 -14.77 1.06 -24.97
C THR A 63 -16.29 1.12 -24.76
N ASN A 64 -16.90 2.23 -25.15
CA ASN A 64 -18.28 2.29 -25.66
C ASN A 64 -18.35 3.60 -26.48
N LYS A 65 -18.03 3.53 -27.76
CA LYS A 65 -18.94 3.29 -28.90
C LYS A 65 -19.83 4.49 -29.21
#